data_AF-A0A4R8ZXV3-F1
#
_entry.id   AF-A0A4R8ZXV3-F1
#
_cell.length_a   1.000
_cell.length_b   1.000
_cell.length_c   1.000
_cell.angle_alpha   90.00
_cell.angle_beta   90.00
_cell.angle_gamma   90.00
#
_symmetry.space_group_name_H-M   'P 1'
#
loop_
_entity.id
_entity.type
_entity.pdbx_description
1 polymer ?
#
loop_
_entity_poly.entity_id
_entity_poly.type
_entity_poly.pdbx_seq_one_letter_code
_entity_poly.pdbx_strand_id
1 'polypeptide(L)'
;MADPTGDAFAMPSRTITQRDLVFPARGANPDLLPAFALIPEQYRNPESSGDPEALKRAAFQSLWFFHGLLATVQLYPSPGINPQQAFDHLRVVQGCFGSPHEHKAAAVAWLASQWFSDYDFDGAAGPDHSP
;
A
#
# COMPACT_ATOMS: atom_id res chain seq x y z
N MET A 1 -3.40 -19.00 -14.34
CA MET A 1 -2.08 -19.31 -13.76
C MET A 1 -1.61 -18.04 -13.07
N ALA A 2 -1.43 -18.06 -11.75
CA ALA A 2 -0.86 -16.92 -11.04
C ALA A 2 0.64 -16.86 -11.36
N ASP A 3 1.13 -15.68 -11.72
CA ASP A 3 2.54 -15.42 -11.96
C ASP A 3 3.33 -15.70 -10.66
N PRO A 4 4.25 -16.68 -10.65
CA PRO A 4 4.98 -17.08 -9.44
C PRO A 4 6.00 -16.03 -8.98
N THR A 5 6.22 -14.98 -9.76
CA THR A 5 7.31 -14.01 -9.57
C THR A 5 6.85 -12.74 -8.83
N GLY A 6 5.53 -12.53 -8.70
CA GLY A 6 4.97 -11.28 -8.17
C GLY A 6 5.03 -10.10 -9.15
N ASP A 7 5.55 -10.31 -10.38
CA ASP A 7 5.66 -9.31 -11.45
C ASP A 7 4.31 -8.67 -11.81
N ALA A 8 3.21 -9.40 -11.62
CA ALA A 8 1.84 -8.88 -11.77
C ALA A 8 1.54 -7.64 -10.91
N PHE A 9 2.29 -7.44 -9.82
CA PHE A 9 2.13 -6.31 -8.89
C PHE A 9 3.25 -5.26 -9.01
N ALA A 10 4.15 -5.39 -9.99
CA ALA A 10 5.14 -4.35 -10.29
C ALA A 10 4.48 -3.01 -10.68
N MET A 11 3.26 -3.07 -11.22
CA MET A 11 2.44 -1.91 -11.57
C MET A 11 1.09 -1.95 -10.86
N PRO A 12 0.51 -0.80 -10.50
CA PRO A 12 -0.84 -0.75 -9.94
C PRO A 12 -1.89 -1.09 -10.99
N SER A 13 -3.06 -1.55 -10.52
CA SER A 13 -4.17 -1.90 -11.39
C SER A 13 -4.71 -0.68 -12.13
N ARG A 14 -4.98 -0.86 -13.43
CA ARG A 14 -5.59 0.16 -14.30
C ARG A 14 -7.11 0.02 -14.39
N THR A 15 -7.70 -0.93 -13.69
CA THR A 15 -9.13 -1.29 -13.81
C THR A 15 -9.94 -0.88 -12.59
N ILE A 16 -9.35 -0.12 -11.66
CA ILE A 16 -10.06 0.38 -10.48
C ILE A 16 -11.09 1.40 -10.92
N THR A 17 -12.33 1.21 -10.44
CA THR A 17 -13.46 2.08 -10.74
C THR A 17 -13.87 2.85 -9.49
N GLN A 18 -14.66 3.91 -9.68
CA GLN A 18 -15.25 4.64 -8.56
C GLN A 18 -16.10 3.75 -7.64
N ARG A 19 -16.75 2.71 -8.20
CA ARG A 19 -17.50 1.75 -7.39
C ARG A 19 -16.59 1.00 -6.43
N ASP A 20 -15.40 0.61 -6.88
CA ASP A 20 -14.43 -0.10 -6.03
C ASP A 20 -13.93 0.80 -4.89
N LEU A 21 -13.78 2.10 -5.14
CA LEU A 21 -13.34 3.07 -4.13
C LEU A 21 -14.40 3.36 -3.06
N VAL A 22 -15.68 3.28 -3.41
CA VAL A 22 -16.80 3.45 -2.46
C VAL A 22 -17.12 2.13 -1.76
N PHE A 23 -17.04 1.01 -2.47
CA PHE A 23 -17.35 -0.34 -1.98
C PHE A 23 -16.17 -1.29 -2.28
N PRO A 24 -15.15 -1.36 -1.40
CA PRO A 24 -13.88 -2.04 -1.66
C PRO A 24 -13.95 -3.58 -1.56
N ALA A 25 -15.07 -4.19 -1.96
CA ALA A 25 -15.22 -5.65 -1.95
C ALA A 25 -14.19 -6.35 -2.86
N ARG A 26 -13.81 -5.68 -3.96
CA ARG A 26 -12.83 -6.20 -4.92
C ARG A 26 -11.41 -6.30 -4.37
N GLY A 27 -11.11 -5.63 -3.25
CA GLY A 27 -9.77 -5.64 -2.66
C GLY A 27 -9.30 -6.99 -2.14
N ALA A 28 -10.15 -8.03 -2.12
CA ALA A 28 -9.76 -9.40 -1.85
C ALA A 28 -9.53 -10.23 -3.12
N ASN A 29 -9.78 -9.67 -4.31
CA ASN A 29 -9.60 -10.39 -5.56
C ASN A 29 -8.11 -10.58 -5.87
N PRO A 30 -7.73 -11.68 -6.53
CA PRO A 30 -6.34 -11.99 -6.83
C PRO A 30 -5.69 -11.04 -7.85
N ASP A 31 -6.45 -10.19 -8.55
CA ASP A 31 -5.89 -9.13 -9.40
C ASP A 31 -5.45 -7.90 -8.61
N LEU A 32 -5.89 -7.76 -7.36
CA LEU A 32 -5.55 -6.63 -6.48
C LEU A 32 -4.78 -7.05 -5.23
N LEU A 33 -5.14 -8.19 -4.65
CA LEU A 33 -4.53 -8.74 -3.45
C LEU A 33 -3.54 -9.84 -3.85
N PRO A 34 -2.22 -9.61 -3.72
CA PRO A 34 -1.25 -10.67 -3.92
C PRO A 34 -1.51 -11.82 -2.96
N ALA A 35 -1.32 -13.07 -3.41
CA ALA A 35 -1.41 -14.22 -2.53
C ALA A 35 -0.44 -14.07 -1.35
N PHE A 36 -0.87 -14.40 -0.13
CA PHE A 36 -0.06 -14.17 1.08
C PHE A 36 1.34 -14.80 1.00
N ALA A 37 1.44 -15.99 0.42
CA ALA A 37 2.72 -16.69 0.23
C ALA A 37 3.70 -15.99 -0.74
N LEU A 38 3.21 -15.11 -1.62
CA LEU A 38 4.05 -14.32 -2.53
C LEU A 38 4.55 -13.02 -1.89
N ILE A 39 3.92 -12.58 -0.80
CA ILE A 39 4.36 -11.39 -0.08
C ILE A 39 5.67 -11.75 0.65
N PRO A 40 6.75 -10.97 0.47
CA PRO A 40 8.02 -11.27 1.10
C PRO A 40 7.89 -11.35 2.63
N GLU A 41 8.63 -12.26 3.24
CA GLU A 41 8.54 -12.57 4.67
C GLU A 41 8.70 -11.32 5.54
N GLN A 42 9.58 -10.39 5.14
CA GLN A 42 9.78 -9.15 5.87
C GLN A 42 8.54 -8.25 5.94
N TYR A 43 7.63 -8.31 4.97
CA TYR A 43 6.37 -7.57 5.02
C TYR A 43 5.26 -8.35 5.74
N ARG A 44 5.39 -9.69 5.83
CA ARG A 44 4.49 -10.52 6.65
C ARG A 44 4.80 -10.42 8.14
N ASN A 45 6.07 -10.25 8.49
CA ASN A 45 6.57 -10.14 9.87
C ASN A 45 7.56 -8.97 10.05
N PRO A 46 7.13 -7.71 9.86
CA PRO A 46 8.02 -6.55 9.81
C PRO A 46 8.82 -6.32 11.09
N GLU A 47 8.22 -6.44 12.27
CA GLU A 47 8.89 -6.23 13.56
C GLU A 47 10.06 -7.18 13.79
N SER A 48 9.94 -8.43 13.33
CA SER A 48 10.93 -9.49 13.52
C SER A 48 11.92 -9.61 12.35
N SER A 49 11.70 -8.88 11.26
CA SER A 49 12.47 -9.05 10.01
C SER A 49 13.85 -8.40 10.03
N GLY A 50 14.03 -7.34 10.84
CA GLY A 50 15.22 -6.49 10.79
C GLY A 50 15.34 -5.62 9.53
N ASP A 51 14.34 -5.61 8.64
CA ASP A 51 14.32 -4.80 7.43
C ASP A 51 13.69 -3.42 7.73
N PRO A 52 14.48 -2.32 7.66
CA PRO A 52 13.98 -0.99 8.00
C PRO A 52 12.93 -0.48 7.01
N GLU A 53 12.98 -0.88 5.74
CA GLU A 53 11.99 -0.48 4.75
C GLU A 53 10.67 -1.21 4.97
N ALA A 54 10.72 -2.51 5.29
CA ALA A 54 9.51 -3.25 5.65
C ALA A 54 8.84 -2.68 6.91
N LEU A 55 9.64 -2.36 7.94
CA LEU A 55 9.15 -1.74 9.16
C LEU A 55 8.52 -0.36 8.90
N LYS A 56 9.17 0.49 8.11
CA LYS A 56 8.66 1.80 7.70
C LYS A 56 7.32 1.68 6.98
N ARG A 57 7.20 0.78 6.00
CA ARG A 57 5.96 0.57 5.24
C ARG A 57 4.84 -0.04 6.08
N ALA A 58 5.17 -0.92 7.02
CA ALA A 58 4.21 -1.43 8.00
C ALA A 58 3.68 -0.33 8.91
N ALA A 59 4.54 0.60 9.34
CA ALA A 59 4.14 1.76 10.13
C ALA A 59 3.19 2.69 9.34
N PHE A 60 3.49 2.97 8.06
CA PHE A 60 2.56 3.68 7.17
C PHE A 60 1.18 3.03 7.11
N GLN A 61 1.14 1.71 6.85
CA GLN A 61 -0.11 0.96 6.76
C GLN A 61 -0.89 0.99 8.08
N SER A 62 -0.21 0.82 9.21
CA SER A 62 -0.80 0.83 10.54
C SER A 62 -1.39 2.20 10.89
N LEU A 63 -0.64 3.28 10.62
CA LEU A 63 -1.12 4.65 10.83
C LEU A 63 -2.38 4.93 10.00
N TRP A 64 -2.38 4.55 8.73
CA TRP A 64 -3.58 4.65 7.89
C TRP A 64 -4.74 3.83 8.48
N PHE A 65 -4.50 2.60 8.92
CA PHE A 65 -5.56 1.77 9.47
C PHE A 65 -6.20 2.37 10.73
N PHE A 66 -5.39 2.82 11.69
CA PHE A 66 -5.88 3.30 12.98
C PHE A 66 -6.43 4.73 12.94
N HIS A 67 -5.90 5.59 12.09
CA HIS A 67 -6.20 7.03 12.12
C HIS A 67 -6.83 7.55 10.82
N GLY A 68 -6.91 6.73 9.78
CA GLY A 68 -7.11 7.22 8.42
C GLY A 68 -5.84 7.88 7.89
N LEU A 69 -5.89 8.35 6.63
CA LEU A 69 -4.81 9.17 6.09
C LEU A 69 -5.08 10.64 6.37
N LEU A 70 -4.06 11.32 6.87
CA LEU A 70 -4.07 12.78 6.99
C LEU A 70 -4.19 13.41 5.60
N ALA A 71 -4.92 14.51 5.49
CA ALA A 71 -5.05 15.26 4.24
C ALA A 71 -3.70 15.79 3.72
N THR A 72 -2.71 15.87 4.60
CA THR A 72 -1.34 16.34 4.34
C THR A 72 -0.39 15.24 3.89
N VAL A 73 -0.84 13.98 3.82
CA VAL A 73 0.03 12.87 3.39
C VAL A 73 0.52 13.09 1.97
N GLN A 74 1.83 12.97 1.79
CA GLN A 74 2.46 12.99 0.49
C GLN A 74 3.07 11.61 0.20
N LEU A 75 2.75 11.06 -0.96
CA LEU A 75 3.34 9.84 -1.48
C LEU A 75 4.22 10.18 -2.68
N TYR A 76 5.45 9.66 -2.71
CA TYR A 76 6.41 9.92 -3.78
C TYR A 76 6.47 8.73 -4.73
N PRO A 77 5.81 8.79 -5.90
CA PRO A 77 5.74 7.65 -6.82
C PRO A 77 7.10 7.34 -7.44
N SER A 78 7.41 6.05 -7.57
CA SER A 78 8.57 5.57 -8.33
C SER A 78 8.44 5.91 -9.82
N PRO A 79 9.55 5.99 -10.60
CA PRO A 79 9.49 6.30 -12.02
C PRO A 79 8.55 5.38 -12.81
N GLY A 80 7.64 5.97 -13.58
CA GLY A 80 6.66 5.24 -14.39
C GLY A 80 5.38 4.82 -13.65
N ILE A 81 5.30 5.01 -12.34
CA ILE A 81 4.09 4.75 -11.56
C ILE A 81 3.14 5.94 -11.67
N ASN A 82 1.87 5.65 -11.99
CA ASN A 82 0.80 6.64 -11.86
C ASN A 82 0.38 6.73 -10.38
N PRO A 83 0.59 7.88 -9.70
CA PRO A 83 0.36 7.99 -8.26
C PRO A 83 -1.10 7.78 -7.87
N GLN A 84 -2.04 8.30 -8.66
CA GLN A 84 -3.47 8.15 -8.38
C GLN A 84 -3.91 6.68 -8.49
N GLN A 85 -3.48 5.99 -9.54
CA GLN A 85 -3.80 4.55 -9.71
C GLN A 85 -3.20 3.70 -8.60
N ALA A 86 -1.95 3.97 -8.21
CA ALA A 86 -1.29 3.27 -7.11
C ALA A 86 -2.02 3.51 -5.78
N PHE A 87 -2.36 4.76 -5.50
CA PHE A 87 -3.08 5.11 -4.28
C PHE A 87 -4.47 4.49 -4.22
N ASP A 88 -5.23 4.56 -5.32
CA ASP A 88 -6.55 3.94 -5.45
C ASP A 88 -6.47 2.42 -5.24
N HIS A 89 -5.41 1.79 -5.73
CA HIS A 89 -5.17 0.36 -5.52
C HIS A 89 -4.95 0.03 -4.04
N LEU A 90 -4.05 0.75 -3.37
CA LEU A 90 -3.83 0.57 -1.94
C LEU A 90 -5.12 0.81 -1.14
N ARG A 91 -5.91 1.83 -1.51
CA ARG A 91 -7.16 2.17 -0.83
C ARG A 91 -8.20 1.06 -0.94
N VAL A 92 -8.35 0.45 -2.12
CA VAL A 92 -9.28 -0.68 -2.32
C VAL A 92 -8.84 -1.90 -1.51
N VAL A 93 -7.54 -2.21 -1.47
CA VAL A 93 -7.02 -3.34 -0.66
C VAL A 93 -7.18 -3.09 0.85
N GLN A 94 -6.76 -1.91 1.33
CA GLN A 94 -6.86 -1.49 2.73
C GLN A 94 -8.31 -1.49 3.24
N GLY A 95 -9.25 -0.99 2.42
CA GLY A 95 -10.66 -0.88 2.79
C GLY A 95 -11.45 -2.18 2.71
N CYS A 96 -10.88 -3.25 2.16
CA CYS A 96 -11.59 -4.50 1.96
C CYS A 96 -11.77 -5.27 3.27
N PHE A 97 -12.96 -5.83 3.53
CA PHE A 97 -13.23 -6.70 4.68
C PHE A 97 -13.26 -8.19 4.33
N GLY A 98 -13.08 -8.55 3.05
CA GLY A 98 -13.21 -9.92 2.55
C GLY A 98 -12.00 -10.84 2.79
N SER A 99 -10.86 -10.30 3.24
CA SER A 99 -9.64 -11.07 3.53
C SER A 99 -9.11 -10.83 4.96
N PRO A 100 -8.29 -11.74 5.51
CA PRO A 100 -7.71 -11.61 6.84
C PRO A 100 -6.95 -10.28 7.01
N HIS A 101 -6.97 -9.73 8.23
CA HIS A 101 -6.30 -8.47 8.55
C HIS A 101 -4.80 -8.52 8.21
N GLU A 102 -4.09 -9.53 8.70
CA GLU A 102 -2.64 -9.71 8.49
C GLU A 102 -2.26 -9.75 7.00
N HIS A 103 -3.10 -10.39 6.19
CA HIS A 103 -2.89 -10.49 4.75
C HIS A 103 -2.98 -9.11 4.08
N LYS A 104 -4.03 -8.33 4.39
CA LYS A 104 -4.19 -6.98 3.83
C LYS A 104 -3.10 -6.03 4.31
N ALA A 105 -2.74 -6.09 5.59
CA ALA A 105 -1.70 -5.26 6.17
C ALA A 105 -0.35 -5.50 5.47
N ALA A 106 0.04 -6.77 5.33
CA ALA A 106 1.26 -7.16 4.63
C ALA A 106 1.22 -6.74 3.14
N ALA A 107 0.06 -6.92 2.49
CA ALA A 107 -0.11 -6.56 1.08
C ALA A 107 0.00 -5.05 0.86
N VAL A 108 -0.67 -4.23 1.66
CA VAL A 108 -0.60 -2.76 1.52
C VAL A 108 0.82 -2.26 1.76
N ALA A 109 1.52 -2.78 2.79
CA ALA A 109 2.90 -2.40 3.06
C ALA A 109 3.84 -2.78 1.90
N TRP A 110 3.72 -4.00 1.38
CA TRP A 110 4.56 -4.46 0.27
C TRP A 110 4.25 -3.73 -1.04
N LEU A 111 2.98 -3.60 -1.42
CA LEU A 111 2.57 -2.87 -2.63
C LEU A 111 3.01 -1.40 -2.57
N ALA A 112 2.91 -0.77 -1.40
CA ALA A 112 3.41 0.60 -1.22
C ALA A 112 4.92 0.70 -1.42
N SER A 113 5.70 -0.31 -1.04
CA SER A 113 7.15 -0.34 -1.27
C SER A 113 7.53 -0.51 -2.75
N GLN A 114 6.68 -1.17 -3.54
CA GLN A 114 6.89 -1.31 -4.97
C GLN A 114 6.64 0.01 -5.72
N TRP A 115 5.60 0.74 -5.33
CA TRP A 115 5.07 1.84 -6.14
C TRP A 115 5.51 3.23 -5.70
N PHE A 116 5.94 3.38 -4.45
CA PHE A 116 6.34 4.67 -3.89
C PHE A 116 7.75 4.56 -3.32
N SER A 117 8.64 5.49 -3.67
CA SER A 117 10.00 5.55 -3.12
C SER A 117 10.01 6.04 -1.68
N ASP A 118 9.05 6.91 -1.32
CA ASP A 118 8.93 7.44 0.04
C ASP A 118 7.50 7.93 0.33
N TYR A 119 7.25 8.34 1.58
CA TYR A 119 6.08 9.09 2.02
C TYR A 119 6.42 10.00 3.19
N ASP A 120 5.64 11.06 3.37
CA ASP A 120 5.63 11.87 4.58
C ASP A 120 4.20 12.31 4.91
N PHE A 121 3.99 12.76 6.15
CA PHE A 121 2.68 13.22 6.63
C PHE A 121 2.57 14.73 6.68
N ASP A 122 3.64 15.46 6.33
CA ASP A 122 3.76 16.90 6.53
C ASP A 122 3.69 17.67 5.19
N GLY A 123 3.75 17.01 4.04
CA GLY A 123 4.13 17.57 2.74
C GLY A 123 3.22 18.67 2.16
N ALA A 124 2.04 18.92 2.71
CA ALA A 124 1.21 20.08 2.36
C ALA A 124 1.44 21.32 3.26
N ALA A 125 2.04 21.13 4.42
CA ALA A 125 2.60 22.18 5.26
C ALA A 125 4.12 22.07 5.15
N GLY A 126 4.73 22.79 4.19
CA GLY A 126 6.19 22.86 4.11
C GLY A 126 6.81 23.17 5.48
N PRO A 127 8.10 22.82 5.70
CA PRO A 127 8.73 23.05 7.00
C PRO A 127 8.53 24.52 7.38
N ASP A 128 7.83 24.76 8.48
CA ASP A 128 7.91 26.03 9.20
C ASP A 128 9.34 26.12 9.73
N HIS A 129 10.26 26.53 8.84
CA HIS A 129 11.49 27.18 9.23
C HIS A 129 11.09 28.57 9.70
N SER A 130 10.91 28.70 11.01
CA SER A 130 11.01 29.98 11.72
C SER A 130 12.42 30.12 12.33
N PRO A 131 12.91 31.35 12.48
CA PRO A 131 14.24 31.83 12.07
C PRO A 131 15.45 31.38 12.91
#